data_AF-A0A7W1M0X2-F1
#
_entry.id   AF-A0A7W1M0X2-F1
#
_cell.length_a   1.000
_cell.length_b   1.000
_cell.length_c   1.000
_cell.angle_alpha   90.00
_cell.angle_beta   90.00
_cell.angle_gamma   90.00
#
_symmetry.space_group_name_H-M   'P 1'
#
loop_
_entity.id
_entity.type
_entity.pdbx_description
1 polymer ?
#
loop_
_entity_poly.entity_id
_entity_poly.type
_entity_poly.pdbx_seq_one_letter_code
_entity_poly.pdbx_strand_id
1 'polypeptide(L)' 'MAIHSHVDAGVEEIVRVLRGYRVLTRARLADAVDAAEWPQGMFEDALRRAVEQGRVRRLSDELLEIGPSEPQ' A
#
# COMPACT_ATOMS: atom_id res chain seq x y z
N MET A 1 -21.48 -0.12 -1.43
CA MET A 1 -20.63 0.09 -2.63
C MET A 1 -19.52 1.13 -2.44
N ALA A 2 -19.59 2.08 -1.49
CA ALA A 2 -18.56 3.13 -1.35
C ALA A 2 -17.23 2.67 -0.70
N ILE A 3 -17.28 1.75 0.28
CA ILE A 3 -16.08 1.32 1.04
C ILE A 3 -15.05 0.63 0.14
N HIS A 4 -15.51 -0.18 -0.82
CA HIS A 4 -14.61 -0.85 -1.77
C HIS A 4 -13.80 0.16 -2.60
N SER A 5 -14.45 1.25 -3.04
CA SER A 5 -13.80 2.28 -3.84
C SER A 5 -12.68 3.02 -3.10
N HIS A 6 -12.83 3.24 -1.79
CA HIS A 6 -11.81 3.91 -1.00
C HIS A 6 -10.60 3.00 -0.77
N VAL A 7 -10.83 1.74 -0.41
CA VAL A 7 -9.74 0.77 -0.23
C VAL A 7 -8.98 0.55 -1.54
N ASP A 8 -9.67 0.40 -2.67
CA ASP A 8 -9.02 0.24 -3.98
C ASP A 8 -8.22 1.50 -4.37
N ALA A 9 -8.73 2.71 -4.09
CA ALA A 9 -7.96 3.95 -4.27
C ALA A 9 -6.71 4.00 -3.38
N GLY A 10 -6.82 3.52 -2.14
CA GLY A 10 -5.68 3.41 -1.22
C GLY A 10 -4.63 2.42 -1.71
N VAL A 11 -5.04 1.31 -2.35
CA VAL A 11 -4.11 0.36 -2.98
C VAL A 11 -3.34 1.03 -4.11
N GLU A 12 -4.02 1.78 -5.00
CA GLU A 12 -3.35 2.52 -6.08
C GLU A 12 -2.32 3.54 -5.56
N GLU A 13 -2.66 4.24 -4.48
CA GLU A 13 -1.77 5.20 -3.83
C GLU A 13 -0.51 4.53 -3.29
N ILE A 14 -0.67 3.42 -2.56
CA ILE A 14 0.45 2.62 -2.03
C ILE A 14 1.37 2.15 -3.16
N VAL A 15 0.80 1.61 -4.24
CA VAL A 15 1.57 1.13 -5.39
C VAL A 15 2.33 2.29 -6.05
N ARG A 16 1.68 3.45 -6.22
CA ARG A 16 2.32 4.65 -6.79
C ARG A 16 3.54 5.09 -5.99
N VAL A 17 3.43 5.14 -4.66
CA VAL A 17 4.54 5.50 -3.78
C VAL A 17 5.67 4.47 -3.90
N LEU A 18 5.37 3.17 -3.82
CA LEU A 18 6.38 2.12 -3.92
C LEU A 18 7.09 2.09 -5.29
N ARG A 19 6.42 2.47 -6.39
CA ARG A 19 7.09 2.65 -7.69
C ARG A 19 8.19 3.71 -7.65
N GLY A 20 7.98 4.80 -6.90
CA GLY A 20 8.96 5.88 -6.78
C GLY A 20 10.15 5.52 -5.88
N TYR A 21 9.91 4.82 -4.77
CA TYR A 21 10.92 4.54 -3.75
C TYR A 21 11.54 3.14 -3.82
N ARG A 22 10.98 2.23 -4.64
CA ARG A 22 11.29 0.79 -4.76
C ARG A 22 11.00 -0.02 -3.49
N VAL A 23 11.61 0.32 -2.36
CA VAL A 23 11.45 -0.37 -1.07
C VAL A 23 11.25 0.65 0.05
N LEU A 24 10.24 0.46 0.89
CA LEU A 24 9.96 1.30 2.06
C LEU A 24 9.61 0.46 3.29
N THR A 25 9.83 1.01 4.48
CA THR A 25 9.24 0.43 5.69
C THR A 25 7.75 0.72 5.77
N ARG A 26 6.97 -0.06 6.53
CA ARG A 26 5.54 0.21 6.76
C ARG A 26 5.30 1.62 7.30
N ALA A 27 6.10 2.06 8.27
CA ALA A 27 5.99 3.41 8.82
C ALA A 27 6.27 4.48 7.75
N ARG A 28 7.34 4.33 6.96
CA ARG A 28 7.67 5.30 5.89
C ARG A 28 6.64 5.30 4.77
N LEU A 29 6.05 4.15 4.46
CA LEU A 29 4.96 4.06 3.50
C LEU A 29 3.72 4.78 4.02
N ALA A 30 3.37 4.59 5.30
CA ALA A 30 2.24 5.28 5.93
C ALA A 30 2.43 6.81 5.91
N ASP A 31 3.63 7.29 6.23
CA ASP A 31 3.97 8.71 6.13
C ASP A 31 3.87 9.22 4.68
N ALA A 32 4.39 8.46 3.72
CA ALA A 32 4.45 8.88 2.32
C ALA A 32 3.10 8.94 1.60
N VAL A 33 2.08 8.20 2.09
CA VAL A 33 0.70 8.26 1.57
C VAL A 33 -0.21 9.15 2.42
N ASP A 34 0.35 9.87 3.40
CA ASP A 34 -0.38 10.66 4.40
C ASP A 34 -1.49 9.84 5.08
N ALA A 35 -1.18 8.60 5.49
CA ALA A 35 -2.13 7.65 6.06
C ALA A 35 -2.86 8.17 7.33
N ALA A 36 -2.31 9.19 8.00
CA ALA A 36 -2.95 9.86 9.13
C ALA A 36 -4.25 10.58 8.74
N GLU A 37 -4.36 11.03 7.48
CA GLU A 37 -5.55 11.71 6.96
C GLU A 37 -6.61 10.71 6.45
N TRP A 38 -6.28 9.42 6.42
CA TRP A 38 -7.19 8.39 5.95
C TRP A 38 -8.12 7.97 7.09
N PRO A 39 -9.33 7.45 6.76
CA PRO A 39 -10.19 6.80 7.73
C PRO A 39 -9.44 5.75 8.54
N GLN A 40 -9.76 5.66 9.84
CA GLN A 40 -9.11 4.73 10.76
C GLN A 40 -9.13 3.29 10.22
N GLY A 41 -7.95 2.65 10.18
CA GLY A 41 -7.79 1.27 9.69
C GLY A 41 -7.74 1.12 8.17
N MET A 42 -8.07 2.16 7.39
CA MET A 42 -8.11 2.08 5.93
C MET A 42 -6.74 1.79 5.32
N PHE A 43 -5.66 2.37 5.86
CA PHE A 43 -4.30 2.07 5.40
C PHE A 43 -3.96 0.59 5.55
N GLU A 44 -4.30 -0.02 6.69
CA GLU A 44 -4.04 -1.43 6.93
C GLU A 44 -4.88 -2.34 6.03
N ASP A 45 -6.15 -1.98 5.81
CA ASP A 45 -7.02 -2.72 4.91
C ASP A 45 -6.54 -2.63 3.45
N ALA A 46 -6.12 -1.44 3.00
CA ALA A 46 -5.55 -1.23 1.68
C ALA A 46 -4.21 -1.97 1.52
N LEU A 47 -3.32 -1.89 2.50
CA LEU A 47 -2.04 -2.60 2.48
C LEU A 47 -2.25 -4.12 2.46
N ARG A 48 -3.15 -4.65 3.30
CA ARG A 48 -3.50 -6.08 3.31
C ARG A 48 -4.01 -6.52 1.93
N ARG A 49 -4.94 -5.75 1.35
CA ARG A 49 -5.49 -6.05 0.02
C ARG A 49 -4.44 -5.96 -1.09
N ALA A 50 -3.54 -4.98 -1.05
CA ALA A 50 -2.44 -4.84 -2.00
C ALA A 50 -1.50 -6.06 -1.98
N VAL A 51 -1.23 -6.59 -0.78
CA VAL A 51 -0.44 -7.81 -0.57
C VAL A 51 -1.19 -9.05 -1.08
N GLU A 52 -2.48 -9.19 -0.75
CA GLU A 52 -3.33 -10.29 -1.23
C GLU A 52 -3.44 -10.33 -2.76
N GLN A 53 -3.47 -9.16 -3.41
CA GLN A 53 -3.48 -9.03 -4.87
C GLN A 53 -2.08 -9.24 -5.51
N GLY A 54 -1.03 -9.41 -4.71
CA GLY A 54 0.35 -9.52 -5.19
C GLY A 54 0.91 -8.24 -5.80
N ARG A 55 0.24 -7.09 -5.60
CA ARG A 55 0.67 -5.75 -6.07
C ARG A 55 1.76 -5.16 -5.17
N VAL A 56 1.81 -5.61 -3.92
CA VAL A 56 2.85 -5.29 -2.95
C VAL A 56 3.42 -6.61 -2.43
N ARG A 57 4.74 -6.67 -2.26
CA ARG A 57 5.43 -7.81 -1.65
C ARG A 57 6.02 -7.39 -0.31
N ARG A 58 5.83 -8.23 0.72
CA ARG A 58 6.52 -8.10 2.01
C ARG A 58 7.87 -8.80 1.92
N LEU A 59 8.94 -8.07 2.21
CA LEU A 59 10.29 -8.61 2.28
C LEU A 59 10.63 -9.08 3.70
N SER A 60 10.10 -8.38 4.69
CA SER A 60 10.16 -8.71 6.11
C SER A 60 8.91 -8.17 6.81
N ASP A 61 8.84 -8.27 8.14
CA ASP A 61 7.72 -7.75 8.92
C ASP A 61 7.52 -6.24 8.72
N GLU A 62 8.60 -5.51 8.42
CA GLU A 62 8.58 -4.05 8.28
C GLU A 62 8.85 -3.56 6.86
N LEU A 63 9.46 -4.36 5.98
CA LEU A 63 9.86 -3.92 4.63
C LEU A 63 8.87 -4.33 3.55
N LEU A 64 8.50 -3.37 2.72
CA LEU A 64 7.51 -3.46 1.67
C LEU A 64 8.12 -2.99 0.35
N GLU A 65 7.79 -3.68 -0.73
CA GLU A 65 8.20 -3.31 -2.08
C GLU A 65 7.09 -3.59 -3.09
N ILE A 66 7.30 -3.15 -4.32
CA ILE A 66 6.36 -3.45 -5.41
C ILE A 66 6.33 -4.95 -5.71
N GLY A 67 5.12 -5.48 -5.83
CA GLY A 67 4.88 -6.90 -6.08
C GLY A 67 4.95 -7.25 -7.56
N PRO A 68 5.07 -8.55 -7.88
CA PRO A 68 5.24 -9.03 -9.26
C PRO A 68 4.01 -8.82 -10.15
N SER A 69 2.83 -8.55 -9.58
CA SER A 69 1.62 -8.24 -10.34
C SER A 69 1.67 -6.84 -10.99
N GLU A 70 2.63 -6.01 -10.59
CA GLU A 70 2.81 -4.66 -11.12
C GLU A 70 3.99 -4.61 -12.10
N PRO A 71 3.85 -3.93 -13.25
CA PRO A 71 4.98 -3.68 -14.14
C PRO A 71 6.02 -2.77 -13.47
N GLN A 72 7.30 -3.18 -13.52
CA GLN A 72 8.44 -2.55 -12.83
C GLN A 72 9.06 -1.34 -13.54
#